data_AF-N1ZVA7-F1
#
_entry.id   AF-N1ZVA7-F1
#
_cell.length_a   1.000
_cell.length_b   1.000
_cell.length_c   1.000
_cell.angle_alpha   90.00
_cell.angle_beta   90.00
_cell.angle_gamma   90.00
#
_symmetry.space_group_name_H-M   'P 1'
#
loop_
_entity.id
_entity.type
_entity.pdbx_description
1 polymer ?
#
loop_
_entity_poly.entity_id
_entity_poly.type
_entity_poly.pdbx_seq_one_letter_code
_entity_poly.pdbx_strand_id
1 'polypeptide(L)'
;MPNNPKVHYIPANPPKREKRVGIYCRVSTNSLEQLQSLTAQVSHLTRLTAAVPQWLLSDVYMDIATSKTGSSRKEFNRMLEDCKSHKLEIVITKDVSRFGRDTVEVLDAFNQLKALGVRVIFEGNSLDTANTSSDLMVAVIESIAQAENESRSENIKWGIKQRAAEGTSKLYDRKCYGYKHNEDGHLVIDEETAKNVKLIYDLYLSGQSVVGIIKELAKRKIFSPKGKENWNKRSIEWILSNEKYTGNVELLKSSKSEVHYLASGSHPAIISKEVFEAVQIEKTQRSNVVKGEDGIKRKSEKYSSKKMK
;
A
#
# COMPACT_ATOMS: atom_id res chain seq x y z
N MET A 1 -77.49 21.04 43.03
CA MET A 1 -76.33 20.25 42.55
C MET A 1 -75.54 21.13 41.60
N PRO A 2 -74.28 21.51 41.91
CA PRO A 2 -73.49 22.33 40.99
C PRO A 2 -73.13 21.49 39.75
N ASN A 3 -73.43 22.03 38.57
CA ASN A 3 -73.18 21.38 37.29
C ASN A 3 -71.68 21.46 36.98
N ASN A 4 -70.94 20.39 37.27
CA ASN A 4 -69.50 20.36 37.04
C ASN A 4 -69.23 20.16 35.54
N PRO A 5 -68.45 21.04 34.87
CA PRO A 5 -68.20 20.91 33.45
C PRO A 5 -67.42 19.61 33.13
N LYS A 6 -67.88 18.88 32.11
CA LYS A 6 -67.15 17.72 31.58
C LYS A 6 -65.91 18.21 30.85
N VAL A 7 -64.75 18.02 31.48
CA VAL A 7 -63.45 18.28 30.85
C VAL A 7 -63.06 17.04 30.03
N HIS A 8 -62.90 17.23 28.72
CA HIS A 8 -62.38 16.20 27.82
C HIS A 8 -60.89 16.46 27.58
N TYR A 9 -60.05 15.45 27.86
CA TYR A 9 -58.65 15.48 27.49
C TYR A 9 -58.52 15.29 25.98
N ILE A 10 -58.05 16.32 25.28
CA ILE A 10 -57.69 16.25 23.86
C ILE A 10 -56.16 16.13 23.81
N PRO A 11 -55.59 14.98 23.41
CA PRO A 11 -54.14 14.85 23.28
C PRO A 11 -53.63 15.81 22.20
N ALA A 12 -52.41 16.31 22.36
CA ALA A 12 -51.74 17.06 21.30
C ALA A 12 -51.62 16.16 20.05
N ASN A 13 -51.92 16.70 18.87
CA ASN A 13 -51.60 16.01 17.63
C ASN A 13 -50.11 15.65 17.64
N PRO A 14 -49.73 14.39 17.42
CA PRO A 14 -48.32 14.05 17.33
C PRO A 14 -47.67 14.94 16.27
N PRO A 15 -46.47 15.50 16.52
CA PRO A 15 -45.80 16.35 15.56
C PRO A 15 -45.71 15.59 14.23
N LYS A 16 -46.11 16.25 13.14
CA LYS A 16 -46.05 15.65 11.82
C LYS A 16 -44.59 15.29 11.57
N ARG A 17 -44.29 13.99 11.43
CA ARG A 17 -42.95 13.54 11.08
C ARG A 17 -42.73 13.88 9.61
N GLU A 18 -42.16 15.04 9.34
CA GLU A 18 -42.11 15.64 8.01
C GLU A 18 -40.94 15.12 7.17
N LYS A 19 -39.80 14.79 7.80
CA LYS A 19 -38.58 14.40 7.08
C LYS A 19 -38.42 12.89 7.01
N ARG A 20 -38.44 12.34 5.80
CA ARG A 20 -38.25 10.91 5.53
C ARG A 20 -36.76 10.56 5.58
N VAL A 21 -36.40 9.67 6.49
CA VAL A 21 -35.02 9.27 6.78
C VAL A 21 -34.77 7.83 6.34
N GLY A 22 -33.70 7.61 5.59
CA GLY A 22 -33.15 6.29 5.28
C GLY A 22 -31.88 6.03 6.11
N ILE A 23 -31.73 4.83 6.64
CA ILE A 23 -30.48 4.40 7.30
C ILE A 23 -29.75 3.46 6.35
N TYR A 24 -28.47 3.69 6.10
CA TYR A 24 -27.64 2.75 5.34
C TYR A 24 -26.49 2.19 6.17
N CYS A 25 -26.46 0.87 6.25
CA CYS A 25 -25.48 0.09 7.01
C CYS A 25 -24.78 -0.91 6.10
N ARG A 26 -23.47 -1.10 6.30
CA ARG A 26 -22.69 -2.08 5.55
C ARG A 26 -21.59 -2.71 6.40
N VAL A 27 -21.34 -4.00 6.15
CA VAL A 27 -20.23 -4.77 6.75
C VAL A 27 -19.40 -5.47 5.69
N SER A 28 -18.16 -5.82 6.05
CA SER A 28 -17.14 -6.31 5.10
C SER A 28 -17.24 -7.82 4.81
N THR A 29 -17.85 -8.60 5.71
CA THR A 29 -18.02 -10.05 5.57
C THR A 29 -19.31 -10.53 6.22
N ASN A 30 -19.70 -11.77 5.92
CA ASN A 30 -20.84 -12.44 6.55
C ASN A 30 -20.44 -13.23 7.83
N SER A 31 -19.38 -12.82 8.53
CA SER A 31 -19.00 -13.47 9.79
C SER A 31 -19.98 -13.09 10.90
N LEU A 32 -20.10 -13.94 11.93
CA LEU A 32 -21.00 -13.70 13.06
C LEU A 32 -20.72 -12.35 13.76
N GLU A 33 -19.45 -12.02 13.95
CA GLU A 33 -19.02 -10.74 14.53
C GLU A 33 -19.44 -9.53 13.69
N GLN A 34 -19.32 -9.63 12.35
CA GLN A 34 -19.75 -8.57 11.45
C GLN A 34 -21.27 -8.43 11.44
N LEU A 35 -22.03 -9.53 11.47
CA LEU A 35 -23.49 -9.48 11.59
C LEU A 35 -23.95 -8.85 12.91
N GLN A 36 -23.28 -9.16 14.03
CA GLN A 36 -23.51 -8.50 15.31
C GLN A 36 -23.21 -6.99 15.23
N SER A 37 -22.11 -6.62 14.58
CA SER A 37 -21.76 -5.22 14.33
C SER A 37 -22.80 -4.49 13.47
N LEU A 38 -23.35 -5.16 12.45
CA LEU A 38 -24.40 -4.62 11.60
C LEU A 38 -25.68 -4.34 12.41
N THR A 39 -26.10 -5.30 13.23
CA THR A 39 -27.27 -5.13 14.12
C THR A 39 -27.06 -3.98 15.11
N ALA A 40 -25.86 -3.86 15.69
CA ALA A 40 -25.53 -2.75 16.59
C ALA A 40 -25.59 -1.38 15.87
N GLN A 41 -25.07 -1.30 14.64
CA GLN A 41 -25.15 -0.10 13.80
C GLN A 41 -26.60 0.30 13.52
N VAL A 42 -27.43 -0.63 13.05
CA VAL A 42 -28.85 -0.37 12.77
C VAL A 42 -29.58 0.08 14.04
N SER A 43 -29.35 -0.61 15.16
CA SER A 43 -29.97 -0.27 16.44
C SER A 43 -29.61 1.14 16.91
N HIS A 44 -28.33 1.51 16.81
CA HIS A 44 -27.83 2.85 17.15
C HIS A 44 -28.45 3.94 16.29
N LEU A 45 -28.37 3.80 14.96
CA LEU A 45 -28.88 4.81 14.02
C LEU A 45 -30.40 4.91 14.07
N THR A 46 -31.11 3.82 14.37
CA THR A 46 -32.56 3.84 14.57
C THR A 46 -32.93 4.65 15.81
N ARG A 47 -32.22 4.46 16.93
CA ARG A 47 -32.42 5.28 18.15
C ARG A 47 -32.13 6.75 17.89
N LEU A 48 -31.04 7.05 17.20
CA LEU A 48 -30.69 8.42 16.82
C LEU A 48 -31.80 9.06 15.97
N THR A 49 -32.33 8.32 15.00
CA THR A 49 -33.42 8.80 14.15
C THR A 49 -34.70 9.06 14.96
N ALA A 50 -35.04 8.15 15.87
CA ALA A 50 -36.23 8.26 16.72
C ALA A 50 -36.14 9.39 17.75
N ALA A 51 -34.93 9.81 18.13
CA ALA A 51 -34.71 10.91 19.07
C ALA A 51 -35.07 12.29 18.49
N VAL A 52 -35.22 12.41 17.16
CA VAL A 52 -35.60 13.66 16.49
C VAL A 52 -37.09 13.61 16.13
N PRO A 53 -37.97 14.39 16.81
CA PRO A 53 -39.43 14.25 16.66
C PRO A 53 -39.96 14.47 15.24
N GLN A 54 -39.25 15.25 14.41
CA GLN A 54 -39.64 15.56 13.03
C GLN A 54 -39.21 14.50 12.01
N TRP A 55 -38.43 13.50 12.42
CA TRP A 55 -37.88 12.49 11.52
C TRP A 55 -38.77 11.24 11.50
N LEU A 56 -39.00 10.73 10.28
CA LEU A 56 -39.69 9.48 10.02
C LEU A 56 -38.71 8.49 9.39
N LEU A 57 -38.30 7.47 10.15
CA LEU A 57 -37.56 6.35 9.58
C LEU A 57 -38.43 5.67 8.51
N SER A 58 -37.99 5.76 7.26
CA SER A 58 -38.69 5.25 6.09
C SER A 58 -38.21 3.85 5.73
N ASP A 59 -36.88 3.62 5.78
CA ASP A 59 -36.31 2.29 5.54
C ASP A 59 -34.87 2.16 6.09
N VAL A 60 -34.40 0.92 6.22
CA VAL A 60 -33.02 0.54 6.57
C VAL A 60 -32.44 -0.32 5.46
N TYR A 61 -31.42 0.21 4.78
CA TYR A 61 -30.70 -0.41 3.67
C TYR A 61 -29.44 -1.10 4.19
N MET A 62 -29.31 -2.42 3.97
CA MET A 62 -28.25 -3.23 4.55
C MET A 62 -27.50 -4.04 3.49
N ASP A 63 -26.22 -3.72 3.29
CA ASP A 63 -25.35 -4.49 2.40
C ASP A 63 -24.32 -5.31 3.20
N ILE A 64 -24.17 -6.59 2.85
CA ILE A 64 -23.12 -7.47 3.37
C ILE A 64 -22.13 -7.69 2.23
N ALA A 65 -20.91 -7.16 2.36
CA ALA A 65 -19.89 -7.39 1.35
C ALA A 65 -19.47 -8.86 1.35
N THR A 66 -19.45 -9.47 0.18
CA THR A 66 -18.91 -10.82 -0.03
C THR A 66 -17.61 -10.72 -0.83
N SER A 67 -16.64 -11.56 -0.49
CA SER A 67 -15.30 -11.60 -1.10
C SER A 67 -15.30 -12.12 -2.55
N LYS A 68 -16.42 -12.68 -3.03
CA LYS A 68 -16.59 -13.09 -4.42
C LYS A 68 -16.97 -11.88 -5.27
N THR A 69 -16.26 -11.73 -6.38
CA THR A 69 -16.38 -10.74 -7.44
C THR A 69 -17.82 -10.24 -7.61
N GLY A 70 -18.04 -8.97 -7.28
CA GLY A 70 -19.36 -8.32 -7.35
C GLY A 70 -20.17 -8.41 -6.04
N SER A 71 -19.69 -7.75 -4.97
CA SER A 71 -20.55 -7.36 -3.85
C SER A 71 -21.68 -6.52 -4.43
N SER A 72 -22.83 -7.12 -4.69
CA SER A 72 -23.97 -6.42 -5.24
C SER A 72 -24.43 -5.44 -4.16
N ARG A 73 -24.07 -4.15 -4.29
CA ARG A 73 -24.51 -3.04 -3.44
C ARG A 73 -25.98 -2.74 -3.71
N LYS A 74 -26.81 -3.78 -3.62
CA LYS A 74 -28.20 -3.76 -4.05
C LYS A 74 -28.97 -2.78 -3.19
N GLU A 75 -28.73 -2.81 -1.88
CA GLU A 75 -29.44 -1.93 -0.96
C GLU A 75 -28.94 -0.49 -1.04
N PHE A 76 -27.65 -0.26 -1.30
CA PHE A 76 -27.16 1.08 -1.60
C PHE A 76 -27.79 1.66 -2.87
N ASN A 77 -27.85 0.88 -3.95
CA ASN A 77 -28.45 1.34 -5.20
C ASN A 77 -29.97 1.55 -5.05
N ARG A 78 -30.65 0.70 -4.28
CA ARG A 78 -32.06 0.86 -3.92
C ARG A 78 -32.28 2.16 -3.14
N MET A 79 -31.40 2.47 -2.18
CA MET A 79 -31.42 3.73 -1.44
C MET A 79 -31.26 4.93 -2.38
N LEU A 80 -30.30 4.90 -3.31
CA LEU A 80 -30.12 5.97 -4.29
C LEU A 80 -31.37 6.16 -5.16
N GLU A 81 -32.04 5.08 -5.55
CA GLU A 81 -33.28 5.14 -6.33
C GLU A 81 -34.46 5.71 -5.52
N ASP A 82 -34.56 5.35 -4.24
CA ASP A 82 -35.56 5.90 -3.33
C ASP A 82 -35.30 7.40 -3.05
N CYS A 83 -34.03 7.83 -3.03
CA CYS A 83 -33.66 9.25 -3.03
C CYS A 83 -34.07 9.97 -4.32
N LYS A 84 -33.81 9.39 -5.50
CA LYS A 84 -34.25 9.96 -6.80
C LYS A 84 -35.76 10.09 -6.90
N SER A 85 -36.48 9.13 -6.34
CA SER A 85 -37.95 9.15 -6.26
C SER A 85 -38.50 10.09 -5.18
N HIS A 86 -37.65 10.91 -4.54
CA HIS A 86 -38.00 11.80 -3.42
C HIS A 86 -38.68 11.10 -2.24
N LYS A 87 -38.49 9.78 -2.08
CA LYS A 87 -38.98 9.04 -0.93
C LYS A 87 -38.14 9.29 0.31
N LEU A 88 -36.88 9.71 0.14
CA LEU A 88 -35.97 10.07 1.22
C LEU A 88 -35.54 11.53 1.09
N GLU A 89 -35.44 12.21 2.24
CA GLU A 89 -34.90 13.57 2.36
C GLU A 89 -33.60 13.58 3.16
N ILE A 90 -33.37 12.55 3.99
CA ILE A 90 -32.18 12.39 4.82
C ILE A 90 -31.66 10.96 4.69
N VAL A 91 -30.36 10.80 4.53
CA VAL A 91 -29.65 9.52 4.63
C VAL A 91 -28.68 9.57 5.81
N ILE A 92 -28.75 8.59 6.69
CA ILE A 92 -27.85 8.45 7.84
C ILE A 92 -27.01 7.19 7.65
N THR A 93 -25.71 7.31 7.86
CA THR A 93 -24.78 6.18 7.90
C THR A 93 -23.76 6.36 9.01
N LYS A 94 -23.01 5.29 9.29
CA LYS A 94 -21.96 5.30 10.31
C LYS A 94 -20.78 6.19 9.86
N ASP A 95 -20.10 5.81 8.78
CA ASP A 95 -18.85 6.45 8.35
C ASP A 95 -18.86 6.67 6.82
N VAL A 96 -18.05 7.63 6.34
CA VAL A 96 -17.86 7.93 4.89
C VAL A 96 -17.49 6.67 4.09
N SER A 97 -16.68 5.77 4.66
CA SER A 97 -16.26 4.51 4.05
C SER A 97 -17.41 3.55 3.70
N ARG A 98 -18.64 3.79 4.19
CA ARG A 98 -19.81 2.98 3.82
C ARG A 98 -20.29 3.30 2.40
N PHE A 99 -20.09 4.54 1.93
CA PHE A 99 -20.61 5.04 0.66
C PHE A 99 -19.83 4.58 -0.58
N GLY A 100 -18.60 4.10 -0.43
CA GLY A 100 -17.75 3.75 -1.56
C GLY A 100 -16.61 2.84 -1.15
N ARG A 101 -16.08 2.08 -2.11
CA ARG A 101 -14.83 1.32 -1.93
C ARG A 101 -13.59 2.18 -2.11
N ASP A 102 -13.74 3.27 -2.85
CA ASP A 102 -12.73 4.27 -3.09
C ASP A 102 -13.35 5.66 -3.03
N THR A 103 -12.48 6.66 -3.01
CA THR A 103 -12.83 8.09 -2.96
C THR A 103 -13.75 8.51 -4.09
N VAL A 104 -13.57 7.92 -5.27
CA VAL A 104 -14.32 8.29 -6.47
C VAL A 104 -15.77 7.83 -6.33
N GLU A 105 -16.00 6.59 -5.90
CA GLU A 105 -17.34 6.08 -5.60
C GLU A 105 -18.04 6.90 -4.51
N VAL A 106 -17.30 7.29 -3.45
CA VAL A 106 -17.86 8.11 -2.36
C VAL A 106 -18.27 9.50 -2.89
N LEU A 107 -17.39 10.18 -3.62
CA LEU A 107 -17.65 11.53 -4.15
C LEU A 107 -18.77 11.52 -5.19
N ASP A 108 -18.84 10.51 -6.04
CA ASP A 108 -19.92 10.37 -7.03
C ASP A 108 -21.28 10.21 -6.33
N ALA A 109 -21.40 9.27 -5.39
CA ALA A 109 -22.63 9.07 -4.63
C ALA A 109 -23.03 10.33 -3.83
N PHE A 110 -22.06 11.01 -3.24
CA PHE A 110 -22.27 12.27 -2.53
C PHE A 110 -22.82 13.36 -3.46
N ASN A 111 -22.19 13.56 -4.62
CA ASN A 111 -22.60 14.57 -5.59
C ASN A 111 -24.00 14.28 -6.15
N GLN A 112 -24.34 13.02 -6.40
CA GLN A 112 -25.68 12.61 -6.81
C GLN A 112 -26.72 12.96 -5.74
N LEU A 113 -26.51 12.59 -4.49
CA LEU A 113 -27.44 12.88 -3.39
C LEU A 113 -27.57 14.38 -3.14
N LYS A 114 -26.47 15.12 -3.23
CA LYS A 114 -26.47 16.59 -3.14
C LYS A 114 -27.31 17.23 -4.25
N ALA A 115 -27.15 16.78 -5.50
CA ALA A 115 -27.93 17.28 -6.63
C ALA A 115 -29.44 17.04 -6.46
N LEU A 116 -29.82 15.98 -5.74
CA LEU A 116 -31.19 15.65 -5.36
C LEU A 116 -31.69 16.41 -4.11
N GLY A 117 -30.85 17.22 -3.47
CA GLY A 117 -31.19 17.94 -2.23
C GLY A 117 -31.31 17.05 -1.00
N VAL A 118 -30.74 15.83 -1.03
CA VAL A 118 -30.78 14.89 0.10
C VAL A 118 -29.67 15.23 1.09
N ARG A 119 -30.04 15.39 2.36
CA ARG A 119 -29.09 15.58 3.46
C ARG A 119 -28.42 14.25 3.81
N VAL A 120 -27.11 14.23 3.94
CA VAL A 120 -26.35 13.04 4.34
C VAL A 120 -25.67 13.30 5.68
N ILE A 121 -25.82 12.35 6.60
CA ILE A 121 -25.23 12.41 7.94
C ILE A 121 -24.30 11.21 8.12
N PHE A 122 -23.02 11.49 8.38
CA PHE A 122 -22.01 10.49 8.73
C PHE A 122 -21.72 10.59 10.23
N GLU A 123 -22.38 9.75 11.02
CA GLU A 123 -22.43 9.86 12.48
C GLU A 123 -21.05 9.71 13.13
N GLY A 124 -20.29 8.68 12.78
CA GLY A 124 -18.96 8.42 13.30
C GLY A 124 -17.91 9.46 12.89
N ASN A 125 -18.18 10.24 11.83
CA ASN A 125 -17.33 11.35 11.40
C ASN A 125 -17.82 12.71 11.92
N SER A 126 -18.96 12.76 12.61
CA SER A 126 -19.62 14.02 13.02
C SER A 126 -19.87 14.99 11.86
N LEU A 127 -20.15 14.45 10.66
CA LEU A 127 -20.37 15.25 9.45
C LEU A 127 -21.84 15.27 9.08
N ASP A 128 -22.30 16.44 8.67
CA ASP A 128 -23.67 16.67 8.26
C ASP A 128 -23.72 17.68 7.11
N THR A 129 -24.22 17.26 5.95
CA THR A 129 -24.25 18.11 4.76
C THR A 129 -25.17 19.32 4.88
N ALA A 130 -26.06 19.36 5.89
CA ALA A 130 -26.85 20.57 6.14
C ALA A 130 -26.01 21.70 6.75
N ASN A 131 -24.94 21.35 7.47
CA ASN A 131 -24.11 22.29 8.24
C ASN A 131 -22.68 22.42 7.69
N THR A 132 -22.28 21.55 6.77
CA THR A 132 -20.94 21.48 6.21
C THR A 132 -20.95 21.96 4.75
N SER A 133 -20.05 22.88 4.40
CA SER A 133 -19.88 23.30 3.00
C SER A 133 -19.42 22.12 2.15
N SER A 134 -19.77 22.13 0.86
CA SER A 134 -19.40 21.02 -0.03
C SER A 134 -17.89 20.89 -0.21
N ASP A 135 -17.17 22.01 -0.25
CA ASP A 135 -15.70 22.00 -0.36
C ASP A 135 -15.06 21.36 0.87
N LEU A 136 -15.61 21.60 2.07
CA LEU A 136 -15.15 20.94 3.29
C LEU A 136 -15.48 19.44 3.29
N MET A 137 -16.64 19.03 2.78
CA MET A 137 -16.99 17.62 2.62
C MET A 137 -16.00 16.90 1.69
N VAL A 138 -15.66 17.52 0.55
CA VAL A 138 -14.68 16.98 -0.40
C VAL A 138 -13.32 16.84 0.27
N ALA A 139 -12.83 17.88 0.96
CA ALA A 139 -11.55 17.86 1.66
C ALA A 139 -11.47 16.75 2.73
N VAL A 140 -12.56 16.48 3.45
CA VAL A 140 -12.61 15.39 4.44
C VAL A 140 -12.58 14.02 3.76
N ILE A 141 -13.34 13.84 2.68
CA ILE A 141 -13.33 12.58 1.91
C ILE A 141 -11.93 12.30 1.34
N GLU A 142 -11.25 13.32 0.81
CA GLU A 142 -9.86 13.23 0.34
C GLU A 142 -8.90 12.87 1.48
N SER A 143 -9.04 13.52 2.64
CA SER A 143 -8.21 13.25 3.82
C SER A 143 -8.36 11.80 4.32
N ILE A 144 -9.59 11.27 4.35
CA ILE A 144 -9.86 9.87 4.72
C ILE A 144 -9.19 8.93 3.71
N ALA A 145 -9.32 9.21 2.42
CA ALA A 145 -8.71 8.40 1.38
C ALA A 145 -7.18 8.39 1.46
N GLN A 146 -6.57 9.53 1.75
CA GLN A 146 -5.14 9.63 1.97
C GLN A 146 -4.71 8.79 3.18
N ALA A 147 -5.41 8.92 4.31
CA ALA A 147 -5.11 8.16 5.53
C ALA A 147 -5.23 6.64 5.30
N GLU A 148 -6.22 6.18 4.54
CA GLU A 148 -6.35 4.76 4.18
C GLU A 148 -5.17 4.28 3.31
N ASN A 149 -4.73 5.08 2.34
CA ASN A 149 -3.58 4.74 1.50
C ASN A 149 -2.28 4.68 2.30
N GLU A 150 -2.08 5.62 3.22
CA GLU A 150 -0.95 5.62 4.14
C GLU A 150 -0.95 4.37 5.02
N SER A 151 -2.09 4.04 5.64
CA SER A 151 -2.24 2.83 6.46
C SER A 151 -1.99 1.54 5.65
N ARG A 152 -2.50 1.43 4.41
CA ARG A 152 -2.20 0.28 3.53
C ARG A 152 -0.71 0.18 3.22
N SER A 153 -0.06 1.30 2.92
CA SER A 153 1.38 1.37 2.65
C SER A 153 2.20 0.92 3.86
N GLU A 154 1.83 1.38 5.06
CA GLU A 154 2.44 0.97 6.32
C GLU A 154 2.27 -0.52 6.59
N ASN A 155 1.06 -1.06 6.40
CA ASN A 155 0.80 -2.49 6.56
C ASN A 155 1.63 -3.35 5.59
N ILE A 156 1.79 -2.92 4.34
CA ILE A 156 2.65 -3.61 3.36
C ILE A 156 4.11 -3.59 3.83
N LYS A 157 4.62 -2.43 4.25
CA LYS A 157 6.00 -2.28 4.75
C LYS A 157 6.23 -3.15 5.98
N TRP A 158 5.29 -3.15 6.92
CA TRP A 158 5.33 -3.96 8.12
C TRP A 158 5.34 -5.46 7.78
N GLY A 159 4.46 -5.91 6.89
CA GLY A 159 4.43 -7.31 6.45
C GLY A 159 5.67 -7.74 5.64
N ILE A 160 6.35 -6.83 4.95
CA ILE A 160 7.68 -7.09 4.36
C ILE A 160 8.74 -7.21 5.45
N LYS A 161 8.74 -6.30 6.43
CA LYS A 161 9.68 -6.31 7.55
C LYS A 161 9.56 -7.58 8.39
N GLN A 162 8.34 -8.00 8.71
CA GLN A 162 8.08 -9.23 9.45
C GLN A 162 8.61 -10.46 8.72
N ARG A 163 8.24 -10.65 7.44
CA ARG A 163 8.74 -11.77 6.64
C ARG A 163 10.26 -11.73 6.45
N ALA A 164 10.86 -10.54 6.39
CA ALA A 164 12.32 -10.41 6.34
C ALA A 164 12.95 -10.88 7.67
N ALA A 165 12.39 -10.47 8.80
CA ALA A 165 12.85 -10.88 10.13
C ALA A 165 12.71 -12.39 10.38
N GLU A 166 11.61 -12.99 9.89
CA GLU A 166 11.33 -14.43 10.01
C GLU A 166 12.11 -15.29 8.99
N GLY A 167 12.83 -14.68 8.03
CA GLY A 167 13.54 -15.42 6.98
C GLY A 167 12.65 -15.97 5.85
N THR A 168 11.33 -15.76 5.91
CA THR A 168 10.34 -16.29 4.95
C THR A 168 10.09 -15.38 3.75
N SER A 169 10.76 -14.23 3.69
CA SER A 169 10.58 -13.26 2.61
C SER A 169 11.12 -13.78 1.28
N LYS A 170 10.24 -13.88 0.26
CA LYS A 170 10.63 -14.17 -1.14
C LYS A 170 11.64 -13.17 -1.74
N LEU A 171 11.89 -12.06 -1.07
CA LEU A 171 12.94 -11.11 -1.48
C LEU A 171 14.34 -11.70 -1.33
N TYR A 172 14.54 -12.64 -0.41
CA TYR A 172 15.79 -13.39 -0.27
C TYR A 172 16.13 -14.11 -1.58
N ASP A 173 15.17 -14.83 -2.14
CA ASP A 173 15.31 -15.59 -3.39
C ASP A 173 15.18 -14.73 -4.66
N ARG A 174 15.17 -13.40 -4.60
CA ARG A 174 15.07 -12.58 -5.82
C ARG A 174 16.24 -12.87 -6.77
N LYS A 175 15.93 -13.37 -7.98
CA LYS A 175 16.88 -13.73 -9.04
C LYS A 175 17.83 -12.59 -9.40
N CYS A 176 19.12 -12.90 -9.49
CA CYS A 176 20.14 -12.05 -10.06
C CYS A 176 20.97 -12.82 -11.11
N TYR A 177 21.74 -12.10 -11.92
CA TYR A 177 22.58 -12.72 -12.95
C TYR A 177 23.56 -13.72 -12.32
N GLY A 178 23.86 -14.84 -12.97
CA GLY A 178 24.62 -15.95 -12.38
C GLY A 178 23.76 -16.97 -11.62
N TYR A 179 22.49 -16.67 -11.35
CA TYR A 179 21.58 -17.55 -10.63
C TYR A 179 20.26 -17.77 -11.40
N LYS A 180 19.63 -18.91 -11.15
CA LYS A 180 18.28 -19.27 -11.59
C LYS A 180 17.45 -19.79 -10.42
N HIS A 181 16.14 -19.94 -10.63
CA HIS A 181 15.27 -20.58 -9.66
C HIS A 181 15.20 -22.08 -9.92
N ASN A 182 15.20 -22.88 -8.85
CA ASN A 182 14.77 -24.28 -8.92
C ASN A 182 13.23 -24.36 -8.90
N GLU A 183 12.69 -25.58 -8.87
CA GLU A 183 11.24 -25.84 -8.85
C GLU A 183 10.55 -25.24 -7.62
N ASP A 184 11.26 -25.19 -6.48
CA ASP A 184 10.78 -24.61 -5.22
C ASP A 184 10.90 -23.08 -5.15
N GLY A 185 11.52 -22.45 -6.15
CA GLY A 185 11.74 -21.00 -6.21
C GLY A 185 12.99 -20.49 -5.48
N HIS A 186 13.87 -21.38 -5.01
CA HIS A 186 15.15 -21.06 -4.39
C HIS A 186 16.24 -20.72 -5.42
N LEU A 187 17.21 -19.90 -5.02
CA LEU A 187 18.36 -19.55 -5.87
C LEU A 187 19.34 -20.71 -6.00
N VAL A 188 19.57 -21.13 -7.24
CA VAL A 188 20.61 -22.09 -7.61
C VAL A 188 21.54 -21.49 -8.66
N ILE A 189 22.79 -21.93 -8.69
CA ILE A 189 23.80 -21.43 -9.63
C ILE A 189 23.39 -21.80 -11.06
N ASP A 190 23.49 -20.82 -11.94
CA ASP A 190 23.42 -21.03 -13.39
C ASP A 190 24.85 -21.05 -13.94
N GLU A 191 25.38 -22.26 -14.18
CA GLU A 191 26.78 -22.50 -14.52
C GLU A 191 27.29 -21.67 -15.71
N GLU A 192 26.44 -21.41 -16.73
CA GLU A 192 26.85 -20.62 -17.89
C GLU A 192 27.06 -19.15 -17.52
N THR A 193 26.10 -18.56 -16.80
CA THR A 193 26.16 -17.14 -16.44
C THR A 193 27.06 -16.89 -15.22
N ALA A 194 27.23 -17.88 -14.34
CA ALA A 194 28.12 -17.81 -13.19
C ALA A 194 29.61 -17.73 -13.59
N LYS A 195 30.02 -18.42 -14.67
CA LYS A 195 31.37 -18.26 -15.25
C LYS A 195 31.67 -16.81 -15.61
N ASN A 196 30.68 -16.12 -16.17
CA ASN A 196 30.82 -14.71 -16.54
C ASN A 196 30.95 -13.81 -15.29
N VAL A 197 30.25 -14.14 -14.20
CA VAL A 197 30.42 -13.44 -12.92
C VAL A 197 31.84 -13.62 -12.38
N LYS A 198 32.35 -14.85 -12.32
CA LYS A 198 33.74 -15.14 -11.90
C LYS A 198 34.75 -14.36 -12.73
N LEU A 199 34.61 -14.39 -14.05
CA LEU A 199 35.44 -13.62 -14.98
C LEU A 199 35.42 -12.11 -14.68
N ILE A 200 34.26 -11.53 -14.36
CA ILE A 200 34.15 -10.10 -14.03
C ILE A 200 34.94 -9.77 -12.76
N TYR A 201 34.88 -10.61 -11.73
CA TYR A 201 35.66 -10.44 -10.51
C TYR A 201 37.17 -10.55 -10.79
N ASP A 202 37.58 -11.57 -11.54
CA ASP A 202 38.98 -11.81 -11.89
C ASP A 202 39.57 -10.66 -12.70
N LEU A 203 38.88 -10.19 -13.74
CA LEU A 203 39.33 -9.06 -14.56
C LEU A 203 39.45 -7.76 -13.73
N TYR A 204 38.56 -7.57 -12.76
CA TYR A 204 38.62 -6.39 -11.89
C TYR A 204 39.84 -6.44 -10.97
N LEU A 205 40.08 -7.59 -10.33
CA LEU A 205 41.23 -7.82 -9.46
C LEU A 205 42.56 -7.83 -10.23
N SER A 206 42.55 -8.22 -11.51
CA SER A 206 43.72 -8.12 -12.40
C SER A 206 44.04 -6.69 -12.85
N GLY A 207 43.43 -5.66 -12.27
CA GLY A 207 43.71 -4.26 -12.58
C GLY A 207 42.89 -3.67 -13.73
N GLN A 208 41.87 -4.35 -14.27
CA GLN A 208 41.04 -3.72 -15.31
C GLN A 208 40.03 -2.73 -14.71
N SER A 209 39.88 -1.59 -15.39
CA SER A 209 38.77 -0.66 -15.09
C SER A 209 37.43 -1.26 -15.52
N VAL A 210 36.32 -0.81 -14.93
CA VAL A 210 34.97 -1.25 -15.32
C VAL A 210 34.71 -1.08 -16.81
N VAL A 211 35.23 -0.01 -17.43
CA VAL A 211 35.13 0.21 -18.88
C VAL A 211 35.97 -0.81 -19.66
N GLY A 212 37.15 -1.17 -19.15
CA GLY A 212 37.98 -2.25 -19.71
C GLY A 212 37.24 -3.59 -19.68
N ILE A 213 36.61 -3.91 -18.56
CA ILE A 213 35.81 -5.14 -18.40
C ILE A 213 34.66 -5.17 -19.41
N ILE A 214 33.91 -4.07 -19.60
CA ILE A 214 32.82 -4.01 -20.59
C ILE A 214 33.36 -4.32 -22.00
N LYS A 215 34.51 -3.74 -22.38
CA LYS A 215 35.14 -4.00 -23.68
C LYS A 215 35.61 -5.45 -23.83
N GLU A 216 36.17 -6.03 -22.78
CA GLU A 216 36.62 -7.43 -22.78
C GLU A 216 35.43 -8.40 -22.89
N LEU A 217 34.32 -8.13 -22.17
CA LEU A 217 33.08 -8.90 -22.30
C LEU A 217 32.50 -8.83 -23.71
N ALA A 218 32.47 -7.64 -24.31
CA ALA A 218 32.01 -7.46 -25.69
C ALA A 218 32.90 -8.21 -26.69
N LYS A 219 34.23 -8.14 -26.53
CA LYS A 219 35.20 -8.88 -27.35
C LYS A 219 34.97 -10.40 -27.28
N ARG A 220 34.60 -10.92 -26.10
CA ARG A 220 34.27 -12.33 -25.87
C ARG A 220 32.84 -12.70 -26.28
N LYS A 221 32.07 -11.76 -26.84
CA LYS A 221 30.65 -11.92 -27.22
C LYS A 221 29.75 -12.34 -26.04
N ILE A 222 30.06 -11.87 -24.84
CA ILE A 222 29.25 -12.13 -23.63
C ILE A 222 28.19 -11.03 -23.51
N PHE A 223 26.95 -11.37 -23.86
CA PHE A 223 25.82 -10.45 -23.80
C PHE A 223 25.37 -10.20 -22.35
N SER A 224 24.85 -9.00 -22.10
CA SER A 224 24.24 -8.62 -20.82
C SER A 224 22.98 -9.44 -20.51
N PRO A 225 22.47 -9.41 -19.27
CA PRO A 225 21.25 -10.15 -18.90
C PRO A 225 20.01 -9.78 -19.74
N LYS A 226 20.04 -8.63 -20.42
CA LYS A 226 18.99 -8.15 -21.34
C LYS A 226 19.32 -8.38 -22.82
N GLY A 227 20.34 -9.17 -23.13
CA GLY A 227 20.76 -9.48 -24.50
C GLY A 227 21.56 -8.39 -25.21
N LYS A 228 21.95 -7.30 -24.52
CA LYS A 228 22.76 -6.24 -25.13
C LYS A 228 24.24 -6.63 -25.18
N GLU A 229 24.91 -6.33 -26.29
CA GLU A 229 26.35 -6.56 -26.48
C GLU A 229 27.20 -5.76 -25.48
N ASN A 230 26.90 -4.47 -25.33
CA ASN A 230 27.57 -3.62 -24.35
C ASN A 230 26.82 -3.61 -23.02
N TRP A 231 27.51 -4.02 -21.97
CA TRP A 231 27.02 -3.97 -20.61
C TRP A 231 26.94 -2.53 -20.10
N ASN A 232 25.90 -2.23 -19.32
CA ASN A 232 25.84 -0.96 -18.61
C ASN A 232 26.88 -0.95 -17.48
N LYS A 233 27.64 0.14 -17.36
CA LYS A 233 28.62 0.36 -16.28
C LYS A 233 28.05 0.07 -14.89
N ARG A 234 26.85 0.57 -14.59
CA ARG A 234 26.16 0.35 -13.31
C ARG A 234 25.87 -1.14 -13.07
N SER A 235 25.62 -1.93 -14.11
CA SER A 235 25.39 -3.37 -13.97
C SER A 235 26.66 -4.10 -13.51
N ILE A 236 27.82 -3.77 -14.09
CA ILE A 236 29.11 -4.34 -13.65
C ILE A 236 29.45 -3.86 -12.23
N GLU A 237 29.27 -2.58 -11.94
CA GLU A 237 29.49 -2.03 -10.59
C GLU A 237 28.59 -2.68 -9.54
N TRP A 238 27.33 -2.96 -9.90
CA TRP A 238 26.39 -3.68 -9.05
C TRP A 238 26.81 -5.14 -8.86
N ILE A 239 27.26 -5.82 -9.92
CA ILE A 239 27.81 -7.19 -9.79
C ILE A 239 28.94 -7.22 -8.77
N LEU A 240 29.91 -6.31 -8.92
CA LEU A 240 31.08 -6.22 -8.06
C LEU A 240 30.80 -5.78 -6.61
N SER A 241 29.59 -5.33 -6.28
CA SER A 241 29.21 -4.92 -4.90
C SER A 241 28.05 -5.70 -4.32
N ASN A 242 27.51 -6.68 -5.05
CA ASN A 242 26.36 -7.42 -4.57
C ASN A 242 26.81 -8.63 -3.74
N GLU A 243 26.52 -8.59 -2.44
CA GLU A 243 26.84 -9.69 -1.51
C GLU A 243 26.11 -11.00 -1.83
N LYS A 244 25.08 -11.00 -2.69
CA LYS A 244 24.47 -12.24 -3.19
C LYS A 244 25.48 -13.19 -3.84
N TYR A 245 26.58 -12.70 -4.40
CA TYR A 245 27.57 -13.61 -4.98
C TYR A 245 28.35 -14.43 -3.95
N THR A 246 28.30 -14.08 -2.66
CA THR A 246 28.93 -14.82 -1.56
C THR A 246 27.95 -15.74 -0.82
N GLY A 247 26.72 -15.92 -1.33
CA GLY A 247 25.67 -16.72 -0.68
C GLY A 247 24.86 -15.97 0.38
N ASN A 248 25.13 -14.67 0.55
CA ASN A 248 24.51 -13.82 1.55
C ASN A 248 23.48 -12.88 0.92
N VAL A 249 22.37 -12.62 1.59
CA VAL A 249 21.37 -11.65 1.10
C VAL A 249 21.04 -10.65 2.19
N GLU A 250 21.25 -9.38 1.88
CA GLU A 250 20.80 -8.27 2.72
C GLU A 250 19.47 -7.71 2.22
N LEU A 251 18.50 -7.59 3.14
CA LEU A 251 17.23 -6.92 2.90
C LEU A 251 17.13 -5.63 3.71
N LEU A 252 16.35 -4.69 3.18
CA LEU A 252 16.05 -3.40 3.79
C LEU A 252 17.28 -2.50 4.05
N LYS A 253 18.42 -2.78 3.43
CA LYS A 253 19.61 -1.91 3.45
C LYS A 253 19.35 -0.63 2.65
N SER A 254 19.01 0.45 3.35
CA SER A 254 18.90 1.81 2.80
C SER A 254 19.40 2.79 3.85
N SER A 255 19.94 3.94 3.42
CA SER A 255 20.42 4.99 4.33
C SER A 255 19.31 5.60 5.20
N LYS A 256 18.04 5.34 4.86
CA LYS A 256 16.85 5.77 5.60
C LYS A 256 16.19 4.63 6.38
N SER A 257 16.70 3.40 6.29
CA SER A 257 16.12 2.27 6.99
C SER A 257 16.67 2.17 8.41
N GLU A 258 15.79 2.05 9.40
CA GLU A 258 16.19 1.81 10.79
C GLU A 258 16.72 0.39 11.04
N VAL A 259 16.30 -0.57 10.21
CA VAL A 259 16.63 -2.00 10.39
C VAL A 259 17.06 -2.61 9.05
N HIS A 260 18.09 -3.45 9.10
CA HIS A 260 18.55 -4.28 7.98
C HIS A 260 18.62 -5.73 8.45
N TYR A 261 18.36 -6.67 7.53
CA TYR A 261 18.38 -8.10 7.81
C TYR A 261 19.36 -8.79 6.87
N LEU A 262 20.25 -9.62 7.43
CA LEU A 262 21.24 -10.39 6.69
C LEU A 262 20.89 -11.88 6.82
N ALA A 263 20.60 -12.52 5.69
CA ALA A 263 20.51 -13.97 5.59
C ALA A 263 21.85 -14.51 5.07
N SER A 264 22.63 -15.12 5.96
CA SER A 264 23.94 -15.70 5.63
C SER A 264 23.79 -17.14 5.11
N GLY A 265 24.57 -17.50 4.08
CA GLY A 265 24.59 -18.88 3.55
C GLY A 265 23.24 -19.37 3.00
N SER A 266 22.40 -18.43 2.57
CA SER A 266 21.03 -18.70 2.09
C SER A 266 20.97 -19.45 0.77
N HIS A 267 22.04 -19.37 -0.04
CA HIS A 267 22.14 -20.01 -1.35
C HIS A 267 23.61 -20.28 -1.71
N PRO A 268 23.90 -21.16 -2.69
CA PRO A 268 25.26 -21.49 -3.05
C PRO A 268 26.05 -20.26 -3.53
N ALA A 269 27.28 -20.09 -3.04
CA ALA A 269 28.13 -18.95 -3.41
C ALA A 269 28.80 -19.16 -4.78
N ILE A 270 28.79 -18.11 -5.62
CA ILE A 270 29.57 -18.07 -6.87
C ILE A 270 31.01 -17.60 -6.61
N ILE A 271 31.17 -16.67 -5.68
CA ILE A 271 32.44 -16.02 -5.32
C ILE A 271 32.69 -16.24 -3.82
N SER A 272 33.94 -16.52 -3.46
CA SER A 272 34.30 -16.67 -2.05
C SER A 272 34.25 -15.31 -1.33
N LYS A 273 34.08 -15.34 -0.01
CA LYS A 273 34.03 -14.11 0.80
C LYS A 273 35.31 -13.29 0.67
N GLU A 274 36.46 -13.96 0.59
CA GLU A 274 37.78 -13.35 0.47
C GLU A 274 37.94 -12.59 -0.86
N VAL A 275 37.48 -13.18 -1.97
CA VAL A 275 37.52 -12.53 -3.29
C VAL A 275 36.59 -11.32 -3.31
N PHE A 276 35.42 -11.41 -2.69
CA PHE A 276 34.50 -10.29 -2.59
C PHE A 276 35.07 -9.12 -1.78
N GLU A 277 35.68 -9.42 -0.63
CA GLU A 277 36.33 -8.43 0.24
C GLU A 277 37.51 -7.75 -0.46
N ALA A 278 38.34 -8.53 -1.17
CA ALA A 278 39.42 -7.98 -1.99
C ALA A 278 38.91 -6.97 -3.03
N VAL A 279 37.78 -7.27 -3.69
CA VAL A 279 37.13 -6.34 -4.63
C VAL A 279 36.61 -5.09 -3.92
N GLN A 280 36.01 -5.18 -2.72
CA GLN A 280 35.54 -4.00 -1.99
C GLN A 280 36.70 -3.09 -1.56
N ILE A 281 37.80 -3.67 -1.09
CA ILE A 281 39.03 -2.95 -0.76
C ILE A 281 39.54 -2.23 -2.00
N GLU A 282 39.67 -2.94 -3.12
CA GLU A 282 40.16 -2.37 -4.38
C GLU A 282 39.22 -1.25 -4.90
N LYS A 283 37.89 -1.42 -4.80
CA LYS A 283 36.92 -0.34 -5.13
C LYS A 283 37.13 0.91 -4.28
N THR A 284 37.41 0.74 -2.99
CA THR A 284 37.67 1.85 -2.08
C THR A 284 39.00 2.54 -2.41
N GLN A 285 40.03 1.77 -2.75
CA GLN A 285 41.32 2.31 -3.18
C GLN A 285 41.18 3.10 -4.50
N ARG A 286 40.50 2.53 -5.50
CA ARG A 286 40.23 3.15 -6.81
C ARG A 286 39.25 4.32 -6.75
N SER A 287 38.50 4.47 -5.67
CA SER A 287 37.59 5.60 -5.48
C SER A 287 38.39 6.90 -5.41
N ASN A 288 38.00 7.86 -6.25
CA ASN A 288 38.54 9.22 -6.22
C ASN A 288 37.97 10.04 -5.05
N VAL A 289 37.16 9.43 -4.19
CA VAL A 289 36.44 10.09 -3.10
C VAL A 289 36.76 9.36 -1.79
N VAL A 290 37.22 10.13 -0.80
CA VAL A 290 37.45 9.69 0.58
C VAL A 290 36.43 10.36 1.48
N LYS A 291 35.77 9.57 2.33
CA LYS A 291 34.94 10.08 3.42
C LYS A 291 35.79 10.10 4.69
N GLY A 292 36.08 11.29 5.20
CA GLY A 292 36.69 11.49 6.52
C GLY A 292 35.72 12.15 7.49
N GLU A 293 36.15 12.41 8.73
CA GLU A 293 35.34 13.10 9.74
C GLU A 293 34.90 14.51 9.29
N ASP A 294 35.71 15.21 8.48
CA ASP A 294 35.39 16.54 7.92
C ASP A 294 34.55 16.50 6.62
N GLY A 295 33.98 15.36 6.26
CA GLY A 295 33.17 15.20 5.04
C GLY A 295 33.89 14.59 3.83
N ILE A 296 33.38 14.89 2.63
CA ILE A 296 33.74 14.20 1.38
C ILE A 296 34.88 14.95 0.67
N LYS A 297 36.10 14.40 0.66
CA LYS A 297 37.27 14.97 -0.03
C LYS A 297 37.62 14.15 -1.28
N ARG A 298 38.02 14.82 -2.38
CA ARG A 298 38.49 14.14 -3.60
C ARG A 298 40.00 13.91 -3.54
N LYS A 299 40.46 12.72 -3.92
CA LYS A 299 41.90 12.41 -4.03
C LYS A 299 42.53 13.21 -5.17
N SER A 300 43.78 13.64 -4.95
CA SER A 300 44.61 14.27 -5.99
C SER A 300 45.03 13.27 -7.06
N GLU A 301 45.31 12.03 -6.66
CA GLU A 301 45.69 10.96 -7.56
C GLU A 301 44.47 10.14 -8.02
N LYS A 302 44.38 9.94 -9.35
CA LYS A 302 43.34 9.14 -9.98
C LYS A 302 43.88 7.78 -10.35
N TYR A 303 43.08 6.74 -10.09
CA TYR A 303 43.39 5.40 -10.57
C TYR A 303 43.47 5.36 -12.10
N SER A 304 44.51 4.71 -12.63
CA SER A 304 44.70 4.48 -14.07
C SER A 304 45.09 3.03 -14.31
N SER A 305 44.19 2.28 -14.96
CA SER A 305 44.44 0.88 -15.33
C SER A 305 45.58 0.71 -16.36
N LYS A 306 46.12 1.81 -16.93
CA LYS A 306 47.26 1.77 -17.85
C LYS A 306 48.61 1.71 -17.14
N LYS A 307 48.68 2.03 -15.84
CA LYS A 307 49.93 2.03 -15.05
C LYS A 307 50.33 0.65 -14.51
N MET A 308 49.47 -0.36 -14.64
CA MET A 308 49.67 -1.73 -14.12
C MET A 308 50.01 -2.76 -15.20
N LYS A 309 50.32 -2.31 -16.42
CA LYS A 309 50.76 -3.18 -17.53
C LYS A 309 52.26 -3.14 -17.66
#